data_AF-A0A3D4NR35-F1
#
_entry.id   AF-A0A3D4NR35-F1
#
_cell.length_a   1.000
_cell.length_b   1.000
_cell.length_c   1.000
_cell.angle_alpha   90.00
_cell.angle_beta   90.00
_cell.angle_gamma   90.00
#
_symmetry.space_group_name_H-M   'P 1'
#
loop_
_entity.id
_entity.type
_entity.pdbx_description
1 polymer ?
#
loop_
_entity_poly.entity_id
_entity_poly.type
_entity_poly.pdbx_seq_one_letter_code
_entity_poly.pdbx_strand_id
1 'polypeptide(L)' 'GDNAAAMRYTEVRMTKLAHELLADLHKETVDWVPNYDGTEMIPAVMPTRIPNLLVNG' A
#
# COMPACT_ATOMS: atom_id res chain seq x y z
N GLY A 1 9.32 -18.61 17.95
CA GLY A 1 10.15 -18.48 16.75
C GLY A 1 11.14 -17.36 16.95
N ASP A 2 12.19 -17.31 16.13
CA ASP A 2 13.24 -16.29 16.24
C ASP A 2 12.73 -14.92 15.82
N ASN A 3 13.29 -13.88 16.46
CA ASN A 3 12.96 -12.51 16.11
C ASN A 3 13.58 -12.12 14.77
N ALA A 4 12.90 -11.21 14.05
CA ALA A 4 13.46 -10.60 12.85
C ALA A 4 14.70 -9.75 13.19
N ALA A 5 15.60 -9.62 12.21
CA ALA A 5 16.76 -8.73 12.32
C ALA A 5 16.34 -7.25 12.33
N ALA A 6 17.22 -6.37 12.81
CA ALA A 6 16.99 -4.93 12.77
C ALA A 6 16.89 -4.41 11.32
N MET A 7 16.10 -3.35 11.10
CA MET A 7 15.82 -2.80 9.76
C MET A 7 17.09 -2.48 8.93
N ARG A 8 18.18 -2.09 9.58
CA ARG A 8 19.48 -1.79 8.94
C ARG A 8 20.19 -3.01 8.34
N TYR A 9 19.66 -4.21 8.57
CA TYR A 9 20.19 -5.48 8.05
C TYR A 9 19.19 -6.18 7.10
N THR A 10 18.13 -5.50 6.67
CA THR A 10 17.08 -6.07 5.82
C THR A 10 16.85 -5.22 4.59
N GLU A 11 16.55 -5.85 3.46
CA GLU A 11 16.13 -5.21 2.22
C GLU A 11 14.71 -5.65 1.85
N VAL A 12 13.93 -4.75 1.24
CA VAL A 12 12.55 -5.02 0.83
C VAL A 12 12.29 -4.50 -0.58
N ARG A 13 11.42 -5.20 -1.32
CA ARG A 13 10.92 -4.78 -2.63
C ARG A 13 9.48 -5.22 -2.83
N MET A 14 8.77 -4.52 -3.70
CA MET A 14 7.39 -4.88 -4.07
C MET A 14 7.36 -6.21 -4.83
N THR A 15 6.37 -7.03 -4.52
CA THR A 15 6.04 -8.22 -5.31
C THR A 15 5.27 -7.82 -6.57
N LYS A 16 5.14 -8.72 -7.54
CA LYS A 16 4.30 -8.48 -8.72
C LYS A 16 2.85 -8.19 -8.33
N LEU A 17 2.31 -8.91 -7.34
CA LEU A 17 0.95 -8.72 -6.83
C LEU A 17 0.73 -7.33 -6.23
N ALA A 18 1.73 -6.75 -5.55
CA ALA A 18 1.62 -5.42 -4.96
C ALA A 18 1.31 -4.32 -6.00
N HIS A 19 1.72 -4.52 -7.26
CA HIS A 19 1.40 -3.59 -8.34
C HIS A 19 -0.09 -3.59 -8.71
N GLU A 20 -0.79 -4.73 -8.57
CA GLU A 20 -2.24 -4.81 -8.82
C GLU A 20 -3.07 -4.14 -7.72
N LEU A 21 -2.52 -4.00 -6.51
CA LEU A 21 -3.17 -3.24 -5.42
C LEU A 21 -3.13 -1.73 -5.67
N LEU A 22 -2.14 -1.26 -6.42
CA LEU A 22 -1.89 0.15 -6.74
C LEU A 22 -2.29 0.52 -8.18
N ALA A 23 -2.87 -0.44 -8.92
CA ALA A 23 -3.20 -0.26 -10.32
C ALA A 23 -4.17 0.92 -10.50
N ASP A 24 -3.88 1.78 -11.48
CA ASP A 24 -4.71 2.93 -11.85
C ASP A 24 -4.92 4.01 -10.76
N LEU A 25 -4.16 3.99 -9.66
CA LEU A 25 -4.27 4.95 -8.55
C LEU A 25 -4.21 6.43 -8.99
N HIS A 26 -3.44 6.73 -10.04
CA HIS A 26 -3.27 8.09 -10.55
C HIS A 26 -4.35 8.52 -11.56
N LYS A 27 -5.39 7.70 -11.79
CA LYS A 27 -6.48 7.99 -12.74
C LYS A 27 -7.75 8.44 -12.04
N GLU A 28 -7.61 9.15 -10.92
CA GLU A 28 -8.74 9.71 -10.14
C GLU A 28 -9.77 8.63 -9.72
N THR A 29 -9.31 7.40 -9.45
CA THR A 29 -10.19 6.26 -9.13
C THR A 29 -10.63 6.22 -7.67
N VAL A 30 -10.02 7.04 -6.82
CA VAL A 30 -10.27 7.09 -5.36
C VAL A 30 -10.19 8.52 -4.87
N ASP A 31 -10.86 8.79 -3.75
CA ASP A 31 -10.76 10.06 -3.05
C ASP A 31 -9.38 10.20 -2.38
N TRP A 32 -8.89 11.44 -2.34
CA TRP A 32 -7.64 11.81 -1.70
C TRP A 32 -7.90 12.68 -0.48
N VAL A 33 -7.16 12.43 0.59
CA VAL A 33 -7.25 13.15 1.87
C VAL A 33 -5.90 13.75 2.25
N PRO A 34 -5.85 14.89 2.95
CA PRO A 34 -4.59 15.46 3.41
C PRO A 34 -3.86 14.54 4.41
N ASN A 35 -2.53 14.59 4.40
CA ASN A 35 -1.69 13.99 5.44
C ASN A 35 -1.80 14.79 6.77
N TYR A 36 -1.09 14.35 7.82
CA TYR A 36 -1.26 14.87 9.17
C TYR A 36 -0.96 16.38 9.34
N ASP A 37 -0.07 16.94 8.52
CA ASP A 37 0.28 18.36 8.51
C ASP A 37 -0.33 19.14 7.33
N GLY A 38 -1.12 18.46 6.48
CA GLY A 38 -1.81 19.04 5.34
C GLY A 38 -0.92 19.41 4.16
N THR A 39 0.34 18.97 4.13
CA THR A 39 1.29 19.29 3.05
C THR A 39 1.24 18.31 1.87
N GLU A 40 0.78 17.09 2.10
CA GLU A 40 0.68 16.03 1.08
C GLU A 40 -0.73 15.43 1.03
N MET A 41 -1.01 14.69 -0.05
CA MET A 41 -2.27 13.98 -0.25
C MET A 41 -2.05 12.46 -0.22
N ILE A 42 -2.97 11.74 0.43
CA ILE A 42 -2.95 10.29 0.62
C ILE A 42 -4.27 9.71 0.09
N PRO A 43 -4.28 8.58 -0.60
CA PRO A 43 -5.52 7.95 -1.02
C PRO A 43 -6.30 7.41 0.19
N ALA A 44 -7.62 7.64 0.22
CA ALA A 44 -8.48 7.17 1.31
C ALA A 44 -8.63 5.63 1.31
N VAL A 45 -8.62 5.02 0.12
CA VAL A 45 -8.68 3.58 -0.09
C VAL A 45 -7.76 3.19 -1.26
N MET A 46 -7.36 1.91 -1.33
CA MET A 46 -6.59 1.38 -2.46
C MET A 46 -7.52 0.83 -3.55
N PRO A 47 -7.26 1.09 -4.84
CA PRO A 47 -8.06 0.61 -5.97
C PRO A 47 -7.78 -0.88 -6.29
N THR A 48 -7.81 -1.74 -5.27
CA THR A 48 -7.46 -3.15 -5.41
C THR A 48 -8.38 -3.87 -6.39
N ARG A 49 -7.78 -4.64 -7.31
CA ARG A 49 -8.52 -5.51 -8.24
C ARG A 49 -8.85 -6.90 -7.66
N ILE A 50 -8.31 -7.21 -6.49
CA ILE A 50 -8.46 -8.49 -5.81
C ILE A 50 -9.10 -8.22 -4.45
N PRO A 51 -10.07 -9.05 -3.99
CA PRO A 51 -10.67 -8.90 -2.67
C PRO A 51 -9.68 -9.30 -1.56
N ASN A 52 -8.68 -8.44 -1.30
CA ASN A 52 -7.53 -8.74 -0.45
C ASN A 52 -7.91 -9.10 0.99
N LEU A 53 -8.99 -8.50 1.52
CA LEU A 53 -9.53 -8.83 2.84
C LEU A 53 -9.94 -10.30 2.94
N LEU A 54 -10.58 -10.86 1.90
CA LEU A 54 -10.99 -12.27 1.89
C LEU A 54 -9.82 -13.22 1.66
N VAL A 55 -8.78 -12.76 0.95
CA VAL A 55 -7.62 -13.59 0.58
C VAL A 55 -6.63 -13.71 1.74
N ASN A 56 -6.34 -12.60 2.42
CA ASN A 56 -5.28 -12.54 3.44
C ASN A 56 -5.79 -12.42 4.88
N GLY A 57 -7.07 -12.07 5.08
CA GLY A 57 -7.65 -11.83 6.41
C GLY A 57 -7.49 -10.40 6.88
#